data_AF-A0A9E7DAQ5-F1
#
_entry.id   AF-A0A9E7DAQ5-F1
#
_cell.length_a   1.000
_cell.length_b   1.000
_cell.length_c   1.000
_cell.angle_alpha   90.00
_cell.angle_beta   90.00
_cell.angle_gamma   90.00
#
_symmetry.space_group_name_H-M   'P 1'
#
loop_
_entity.id
_entity.type
_entity.pdbx_description
1 polymer ?
#
loop_
_entity_poly.entity_id
_entity_poly.type
_entity_poly.pdbx_seq_one_letter_code
_entity_poly.pdbx_strand_id
1 'polypeptide(L)'
;MIWEVAVPEIETGDVLYFSSGVGHIGMAYSASHIIHAQMSGDFHKSSNDQFDQKKGVALPSMSNTPGTLVFRPPWGTLSAAEVTARKEELQRVADAIAAGATYGAYRAIRLLIGSSEFGPEAFGRLQKYRDRYLANKGTPENFKVKGKEVIKTVTCSEAVIITYQLTFPLREKPFFIGLDGAHAMPGTLRDWLRASPWTLVT
;
A
#
# COMPACT_ATOMS: atom_id res chain seq x y z
N MET A 1 -8.12 -18.44 33.59
CA MET A 1 -9.00 -17.53 32.82
C MET A 1 -8.09 -16.80 31.84
N ILE A 2 -8.00 -17.31 30.62
CA ILE A 2 -7.17 -16.72 29.57
C ILE A 2 -8.05 -15.67 28.92
N TRP A 3 -7.71 -14.40 29.06
CA TRP A 3 -8.38 -13.33 28.34
C TRP A 3 -8.02 -13.50 26.86
N GLU A 4 -9.00 -13.84 26.03
CA GLU A 4 -8.87 -13.67 24.58
C GLU A 4 -8.69 -12.16 24.35
N VAL A 5 -7.45 -11.75 24.10
CA VAL A 5 -7.17 -10.41 23.64
C VAL A 5 -7.80 -10.31 22.27
N ALA A 6 -8.90 -9.57 22.16
CA ALA A 6 -9.56 -9.31 20.89
C ALA A 6 -8.52 -8.72 19.94
N VAL A 7 -8.21 -9.46 18.89
CA VAL A 7 -7.31 -9.02 17.85
C VAL A 7 -8.00 -7.85 17.15
N PRO A 8 -7.38 -6.66 17.07
CA PRO A 8 -7.99 -5.54 16.38
C PRO A 8 -8.29 -5.95 14.93
N GLU A 9 -9.55 -5.79 14.52
CA GLU A 9 -9.97 -6.15 13.17
C GLU A 9 -9.24 -5.27 12.15
N ILE A 10 -8.57 -5.90 11.18
CA ILE A 10 -7.92 -5.21 10.05
C ILE A 10 -9.00 -4.53 9.21
N GLU A 11 -8.77 -3.27 8.84
CA GLU A 11 -9.68 -2.52 7.98
C GLU A 11 -9.01 -2.00 6.70
N THR A 12 -9.81 -1.70 5.67
CA THR A 12 -9.30 -1.15 4.41
C THR A 12 -8.40 0.05 4.65
N GLY A 13 -7.21 0.00 4.04
CA GLY A 13 -6.18 1.02 4.16
C GLY A 13 -5.14 0.73 5.23
N ASP A 14 -5.39 -0.15 6.21
CA ASP A 14 -4.33 -0.54 7.15
C ASP A 14 -3.08 -1.00 6.38
N VAL A 15 -1.91 -0.45 6.75
CA VAL A 15 -0.64 -0.82 6.13
C VAL A 15 0.04 -1.86 7.02
N LEU A 16 0.34 -3.01 6.44
CA LEU A 16 0.97 -4.12 7.12
C LEU A 16 2.44 -4.20 6.71
N TYR A 17 3.33 -4.16 7.70
CA TYR A 17 4.75 -4.42 7.54
C TYR A 17 5.10 -5.78 8.12
N PHE A 18 5.82 -6.59 7.35
CA PHE A 18 6.29 -7.92 7.74
C PHE A 18 7.81 -7.91 7.86
N SER A 19 8.34 -8.21 9.05
CA SER A 19 9.79 -8.26 9.29
C SER A 19 10.40 -9.58 8.82
N SER A 20 10.57 -9.76 7.50
CA SER A 20 11.34 -10.88 6.94
C SER A 20 12.40 -10.36 5.97
N GLY A 21 13.67 -10.73 6.18
CA GLY A 21 14.79 -10.27 5.34
C GLY A 21 14.86 -8.74 5.23
N VAL A 22 14.67 -8.21 4.01
CA VAL A 22 14.64 -6.77 3.71
C VAL A 22 13.33 -6.06 4.10
N GLY A 23 12.37 -6.80 4.66
CA GLY A 23 11.03 -6.36 4.95
C GLY A 23 10.10 -6.51 3.75
N HIS A 24 8.81 -6.74 4.02
CA HIS A 24 7.75 -6.76 3.01
C HIS A 24 6.57 -5.91 3.49
N ILE A 25 5.83 -5.31 2.56
CA ILE A 25 4.70 -4.45 2.89
C ILE A 25 3.49 -4.80 2.01
N GLY A 26 2.31 -4.68 2.61
CA GLY A 26 1.03 -4.68 1.91
C GLY A 26 0.07 -3.66 2.50
N MET A 27 -1.06 -3.48 1.83
CA MET A 27 -2.18 -2.70 2.32
C MET A 27 -3.40 -3.61 2.42
N ALA A 28 -4.16 -3.52 3.51
CA ALA A 28 -5.47 -4.14 3.58
C ALA A 28 -6.38 -3.55 2.51
N TYR A 29 -6.75 -4.37 1.53
CA TYR A 29 -7.74 -4.01 0.52
C TYR A 29 -9.15 -4.10 1.15
N SER A 30 -9.38 -5.12 1.96
CA SER A 30 -10.57 -5.32 2.78
C SER A 30 -10.18 -6.09 4.06
N ALA A 31 -11.17 -6.37 4.93
CA ALA A 31 -10.96 -7.23 6.11
C ALA A 31 -10.47 -8.66 5.77
N SER A 32 -10.57 -9.08 4.50
CA SER A 32 -10.22 -10.44 4.05
C SER A 32 -9.19 -10.50 2.91
N HIS A 33 -8.65 -9.36 2.50
CA HIS A 33 -7.69 -9.29 1.40
C HIS A 33 -6.59 -8.28 1.69
N ILE A 34 -5.35 -8.68 1.43
CA ILE A 34 -4.22 -7.75 1.32
C ILE A 34 -3.90 -7.57 -0.16
N ILE A 35 -3.64 -6.33 -0.55
CA ILE A 35 -3.00 -6.01 -1.82
C ILE A 35 -1.53 -5.69 -1.60
N HIS A 36 -0.65 -6.37 -2.33
CA HIS A 36 0.80 -6.25 -2.17
C HIS A 36 1.52 -6.62 -3.47
N ALA A 37 2.78 -6.22 -3.58
CA ALA A 37 3.61 -6.59 -4.71
C ALA A 37 4.61 -7.68 -4.32
N GLN A 38 4.75 -8.75 -5.09
CA GLN A 38 5.79 -9.75 -4.87
C GLN A 38 6.35 -10.27 -6.19
N MET A 39 7.60 -10.74 -6.17
CA MET A 39 8.32 -11.16 -7.37
C MET A 39 7.60 -12.27 -8.16
N SER A 40 6.87 -13.15 -7.48
CA SER A 40 6.17 -14.28 -8.09
C SER A 40 4.73 -13.98 -8.54
N GLY A 41 4.20 -12.77 -8.32
CA GLY A 41 2.80 -12.48 -8.63
C GLY A 41 2.49 -11.02 -8.97
N ASP A 42 3.50 -10.18 -9.22
CA ASP A 42 3.27 -8.76 -9.51
C ASP A 42 2.54 -8.04 -8.36
N PHE A 43 1.81 -6.96 -8.63
CA PHE A 43 0.94 -6.29 -7.65
C PHE A 43 -0.48 -6.85 -7.72
N HIS A 44 -0.90 -7.57 -6.68
CA HIS A 44 -2.16 -8.33 -6.68
C HIS A 44 -2.80 -8.40 -5.29
N LYS A 45 -4.07 -8.77 -5.31
CA LYS A 45 -4.85 -9.11 -4.13
C LYS A 45 -4.61 -10.57 -3.78
N SER A 46 -4.27 -10.82 -2.53
CA SER A 46 -4.17 -12.15 -1.94
C SER A 46 -5.24 -12.27 -0.88
N SER A 47 -6.03 -13.34 -0.94
CA SER A 47 -6.96 -13.66 0.13
C SER A 47 -6.21 -14.13 1.38
N ASN A 48 -6.92 -14.17 2.51
CA ASN A 48 -6.44 -14.72 3.78
C ASN A 48 -5.68 -16.04 3.64
N ASP A 49 -6.12 -16.92 2.73
CA ASP A 49 -5.58 -18.27 2.61
C ASP A 49 -4.37 -18.37 1.66
N GLN A 50 -4.14 -17.33 0.84
CA GLN A 50 -3.14 -17.35 -0.24
C GLN A 50 -1.85 -16.59 0.09
N PHE A 51 -1.88 -15.67 1.06
CA PHE A 51 -0.69 -14.92 1.46
C PHE A 51 0.39 -15.81 2.10
N ASP A 52 0.02 -17.02 2.54
CA ASP A 52 0.95 -17.95 3.20
C ASP A 52 0.70 -19.43 2.84
N GLN A 53 0.84 -19.81 1.55
CA GLN A 53 0.90 -21.23 1.18
C GLN A 53 2.13 -21.99 1.75
N LYS A 54 2.97 -21.36 2.58
CA LYS A 54 4.00 -22.08 3.35
C LYS A 54 3.66 -22.24 4.84
N LYS A 55 2.71 -21.52 5.44
CA LYS A 55 2.34 -21.70 6.86
C LYS A 55 0.85 -21.55 7.24
N GLY A 56 -0.08 -21.29 6.31
CA GLY A 56 -1.52 -21.44 6.56
C GLY A 56 -2.12 -20.51 7.64
N VAL A 57 -1.82 -19.21 7.58
CA VAL A 57 -2.27 -18.22 8.56
C VAL A 57 -3.17 -17.16 7.89
N ALA A 58 -4.43 -17.03 8.34
CA ALA A 58 -5.39 -16.02 7.88
C ALA A 58 -5.01 -14.59 8.30
N LEU A 59 -5.49 -13.55 7.61
CA LEU A 59 -5.16 -12.14 7.94
C LEU A 59 -5.36 -11.72 9.40
N PRO A 60 -6.45 -12.12 10.11
CA PRO A 60 -6.59 -11.83 11.54
C PRO A 60 -5.45 -12.45 12.37
N SER A 61 -4.95 -13.62 12.00
CA SER A 61 -3.80 -14.25 12.66
C SER A 61 -2.43 -13.73 12.17
N MET A 62 -2.37 -13.05 11.02
CA MET A 62 -1.14 -12.39 10.53
C MET A 62 -0.82 -11.09 11.28
N SER A 63 -1.83 -10.33 11.70
CA SER A 63 -1.63 -9.16 12.59
C SER A 63 -0.98 -9.55 13.92
N ASN A 64 -1.18 -10.81 14.37
CA ASN A 64 -0.55 -11.38 15.56
C ASN A 64 0.71 -12.20 15.27
N THR A 65 1.15 -12.26 14.02
CA THR A 65 2.40 -12.97 13.70
C THR A 65 3.57 -12.16 14.25
N PRO A 66 4.50 -12.77 15.01
CA PRO A 66 5.67 -12.08 15.52
C PRO A 66 6.43 -11.39 14.38
N GLY A 67 6.60 -10.08 14.49
CA GLY A 67 7.28 -9.27 13.47
C GLY A 67 6.36 -8.61 12.44
N THR A 68 5.05 -8.81 12.52
CA THR A 68 4.06 -8.01 11.79
C THR A 68 3.76 -6.73 12.57
N LEU A 69 3.70 -5.59 11.86
CA LEU A 69 3.21 -4.33 12.39
C LEU A 69 2.06 -3.85 11.53
N VAL A 70 0.96 -3.44 12.15
CA VAL A 70 -0.22 -2.90 11.46
C VAL A 70 -0.37 -1.42 11.79
N PHE A 71 -0.33 -0.58 10.75
CA PHE A 71 -0.47 0.87 10.86
C PHE A 71 -1.81 1.31 10.30
N ARG A 72 -2.61 1.96 11.13
CA ARG A 72 -3.93 2.45 10.78
C ARG A 72 -3.90 3.94 10.44
N PRO A 73 -4.41 4.35 9.26
CA PRO A 73 -4.64 5.75 8.96
C PRO A 73 -5.58 6.36 10.00
N PRO A 74 -5.49 7.66 10.30
CA PRO A 74 -6.31 8.28 11.34
C PRO A 74 -7.73 8.57 10.82
N TRP A 75 -8.47 7.51 10.46
CA TRP A 75 -9.84 7.59 9.96
C TRP A 75 -10.78 8.33 10.88
N GLY A 76 -10.54 8.28 12.20
CA GLY A 76 -11.31 9.03 13.21
C GLY A 76 -11.24 10.55 13.08
N THR A 77 -10.36 11.09 12.21
CA THR A 77 -10.30 12.52 11.90
C THR A 77 -11.27 12.96 10.80
N LEU A 78 -11.91 12.01 10.12
CA LEU A 78 -12.84 12.25 9.01
C LEU A 78 -14.28 11.88 9.41
N SER A 79 -15.26 12.44 8.72
CA SER A 79 -16.65 11.98 8.85
C SER A 79 -16.82 10.57 8.29
N ALA A 80 -17.86 9.85 8.74
CA ALA A 80 -18.13 8.50 8.26
C ALA A 80 -18.32 8.42 6.72
N ALA A 81 -18.97 9.42 6.13
CA ALA A 81 -19.15 9.49 4.68
C ALA A 81 -17.82 9.68 3.93
N GLU A 82 -16.93 10.53 4.47
CA GLU A 82 -15.59 10.72 3.91
C GLU A 82 -14.74 9.45 4.05
N VAL A 83 -14.78 8.77 5.21
CA VAL A 83 -14.07 7.49 5.41
C VAL A 83 -14.48 6.48 4.34
N THR A 84 -15.78 6.29 4.11
CA THR A 84 -16.28 5.38 3.07
C THR A 84 -15.76 5.78 1.69
N ALA A 85 -15.91 7.04 1.30
CA ALA A 85 -15.47 7.53 -0.01
C ALA A 85 -13.94 7.37 -0.22
N ARG A 86 -13.13 7.60 0.83
CA ARG A 86 -11.67 7.46 0.76
C ARG A 86 -11.24 6.00 0.69
N LYS A 87 -11.90 5.10 1.43
CA LYS A 87 -11.63 3.65 1.36
C LYS A 87 -11.99 3.08 -0.02
N GLU A 88 -13.11 3.50 -0.59
CA GLU A 88 -13.48 3.14 -1.97
C GLU A 88 -12.47 3.66 -2.99
N GLU A 89 -12.01 4.90 -2.86
CA GLU A 89 -10.99 5.44 -3.76
C GLU A 89 -9.64 4.74 -3.61
N LEU A 90 -9.22 4.39 -2.39
CA LEU A 90 -8.03 3.56 -2.15
C LEU A 90 -8.14 2.25 -2.93
N GLN A 91 -9.28 1.55 -2.84
CA GLN A 91 -9.52 0.30 -3.57
C GLN A 91 -9.48 0.50 -5.08
N ARG A 92 -10.14 1.54 -5.61
CA ARG A 92 -10.12 1.85 -7.05
C ARG A 92 -8.72 2.13 -7.58
N VAL A 93 -7.92 2.90 -6.84
CA VAL A 93 -6.52 3.17 -7.20
C VAL A 93 -5.70 1.89 -7.15
N ALA A 94 -5.85 1.11 -6.09
CA ALA A 94 -5.10 -0.13 -5.91
C ALA A 94 -5.41 -1.14 -7.05
N ASP A 95 -6.68 -1.29 -7.43
CA ASP A 95 -7.09 -2.09 -8.57
C ASP A 95 -6.53 -1.58 -9.90
N ALA A 96 -6.51 -0.25 -10.11
CA ALA A 96 -5.95 0.36 -11.30
C ALA A 96 -4.43 0.12 -11.44
N ILE A 97 -3.70 0.13 -10.33
CA ILE A 97 -2.27 -0.21 -10.32
C ILE A 97 -2.11 -1.71 -10.57
N ALA A 98 -2.88 -2.56 -9.90
CA ALA A 98 -2.80 -4.03 -10.02
C ALA A 98 -3.14 -4.54 -11.41
N ALA A 99 -3.99 -3.82 -12.16
CA ALA A 99 -4.38 -4.18 -13.51
C ALA A 99 -3.21 -4.18 -14.53
N GLY A 100 -2.12 -3.44 -14.27
CA GLY A 100 -1.03 -3.28 -15.26
C GLY A 100 0.39 -3.24 -14.69
N ALA A 101 0.57 -3.15 -13.37
CA ALA A 101 1.90 -3.06 -12.77
C ALA A 101 2.52 -4.45 -12.55
N THR A 102 3.75 -4.65 -13.01
CA THR A 102 4.55 -5.85 -12.72
C THR A 102 5.57 -5.62 -11.61
N TYR A 103 6.05 -6.67 -10.96
CA TYR A 103 7.07 -6.54 -9.93
C TYR A 103 8.43 -6.20 -10.54
N GLY A 104 9.02 -5.08 -10.11
CA GLY A 104 10.31 -4.64 -10.61
C GLY A 104 11.49 -5.19 -9.80
N ALA A 105 11.97 -6.41 -10.11
CA ALA A 105 13.16 -6.97 -9.44
C ALA A 105 14.40 -6.06 -9.55
N TYR A 106 14.63 -5.46 -10.72
CA TYR A 106 15.70 -4.45 -10.93
C TYR A 106 15.41 -3.09 -10.28
N ARG A 107 14.14 -2.77 -10.01
CA ARG A 107 13.76 -1.55 -9.25
C ARG A 107 14.09 -1.70 -7.78
N ALA A 108 14.00 -2.91 -7.21
CA ALA A 108 14.38 -3.16 -5.82
C ALA A 108 15.84 -2.78 -5.51
N ILE A 109 16.76 -2.96 -6.47
CA ILE A 109 18.17 -2.52 -6.34
C ILE A 109 18.28 -0.99 -6.34
N ARG A 110 17.45 -0.29 -7.11
CA ARG A 110 17.46 1.18 -7.19
C ARG A 110 16.83 1.85 -5.98
N LEU A 111 16.04 1.14 -5.17
CA LEU A 111 15.46 1.71 -3.95
C LEU A 111 16.54 2.29 -3.00
N LEU A 112 17.76 1.77 -3.07
CA LEU A 112 18.90 2.20 -2.25
C LEU A 112 19.66 3.40 -2.86
N ILE A 113 19.35 3.80 -4.09
CA ILE A 113 20.09 4.82 -4.84
C ILE A 113 19.16 6.02 -5.06
N GLY A 114 19.23 7.00 -4.17
CA GLY A 114 18.41 8.21 -4.21
C GLY A 114 17.95 8.62 -2.82
N SER A 115 17.20 9.72 -2.74
CA SER A 115 16.52 10.12 -1.51
C SER A 115 15.12 9.51 -1.46
N SER A 116 14.72 9.00 -0.30
CA SER A 116 13.36 8.55 -0.03
C SER A 116 12.40 9.70 0.32
N GLU A 117 12.89 10.94 0.39
CA GLU A 117 12.08 12.11 0.70
C GLU A 117 11.25 12.55 -0.52
N PHE A 118 10.02 12.99 -0.27
CA PHE A 118 9.16 13.52 -1.33
C PHE A 118 9.65 14.89 -1.83
N GLY A 119 10.45 14.88 -2.89
CA GLY A 119 10.97 16.08 -3.57
C GLY A 119 10.34 16.35 -4.95
N PRO A 120 10.88 17.33 -5.70
CA PRO A 120 10.37 17.72 -7.02
C PRO A 120 10.29 16.57 -8.04
N GLU A 121 11.24 15.63 -8.01
CA GLU A 121 11.21 14.46 -8.89
C GLU A 121 10.09 13.49 -8.53
N ALA A 122 9.87 13.25 -7.23
CA ALA A 122 8.77 12.43 -6.74
C ALA A 122 7.43 13.04 -7.13
N PHE A 123 7.30 14.37 -6.98
CA PHE A 123 6.14 15.13 -7.46
C PHE A 123 5.92 14.94 -8.98
N GLY A 124 6.98 15.10 -9.79
CA GLY A 124 6.90 14.92 -11.23
C GLY A 124 6.48 13.51 -11.66
N ARG A 125 6.92 12.47 -10.94
CA ARG A 125 6.45 11.09 -11.15
C ARG A 125 4.99 10.91 -10.73
N LEU A 126 4.63 11.39 -9.54
CA LEU A 126 3.26 11.32 -9.04
C LEU A 126 2.27 12.01 -9.98
N GLN A 127 2.62 13.18 -10.53
CA GLN A 127 1.75 13.87 -11.48
C GLN A 127 1.53 13.04 -12.74
N LYS A 128 2.57 12.40 -13.30
CA LYS A 128 2.42 11.48 -14.44
C LYS A 128 1.49 10.31 -14.12
N TYR A 129 1.60 9.73 -12.92
CA TYR A 129 0.72 8.63 -12.50
C TYR A 129 -0.72 9.11 -12.31
N ARG A 130 -0.91 10.30 -11.74
CA ARG A 130 -2.21 10.94 -11.57
C ARG A 130 -2.87 11.23 -12.90
N ASP A 131 -2.15 11.80 -13.87
CA ASP A 131 -2.69 12.09 -15.20
C ASP A 131 -3.17 10.81 -15.90
N ARG A 132 -2.38 9.72 -15.82
CA ARG A 132 -2.77 8.42 -16.37
C ARG A 132 -3.97 7.81 -15.67
N TYR A 133 -4.01 7.89 -14.34
CA TYR A 133 -5.15 7.43 -13.56
C TYR A 133 -6.41 8.21 -13.93
N LEU A 134 -6.36 9.54 -13.92
CA LEU A 134 -7.51 10.39 -14.24
C LEU A 134 -7.99 10.20 -15.69
N ALA A 135 -7.09 10.01 -16.65
CA ALA A 135 -7.45 9.77 -18.05
C ALA A 135 -8.17 8.43 -18.28
N ASN A 136 -8.01 7.45 -17.38
CA ASN A 136 -8.53 6.10 -17.57
C ASN A 136 -9.49 5.63 -16.45
N LYS A 137 -9.66 6.37 -15.35
CA LYS A 137 -10.49 5.92 -14.21
C LYS A 137 -11.97 5.68 -14.55
N GLY A 138 -12.47 6.32 -15.60
CA GLY A 138 -13.83 6.08 -16.13
C GLY A 138 -13.93 4.81 -17.01
N THR A 139 -12.81 4.17 -17.34
CA THR A 139 -12.76 2.93 -18.13
C THR A 139 -11.65 2.03 -17.58
N PRO A 140 -11.85 1.39 -16.41
CA PRO A 140 -10.78 0.68 -15.69
C PRO A 140 -10.08 -0.40 -16.49
N GLU A 141 -10.75 -1.04 -17.45
CA GLU A 141 -10.15 -2.04 -18.34
C GLU A 141 -8.98 -1.48 -19.17
N ASN A 142 -8.92 -0.16 -19.39
CA ASN A 142 -7.78 0.46 -20.06
C ASN A 142 -6.47 0.29 -19.29
N PHE A 143 -6.48 0.12 -17.96
CA PHE A 143 -5.25 -0.04 -17.19
C PHE A 143 -4.49 -1.34 -17.52
N LYS A 144 -5.15 -2.32 -18.14
CA LYS A 144 -4.53 -3.55 -18.66
C LYS A 144 -3.85 -3.36 -20.02
N VAL A 145 -4.12 -2.25 -20.71
CA VAL A 145 -3.60 -1.97 -22.04
C VAL A 145 -2.21 -1.35 -21.95
N LYS A 146 -1.25 -1.92 -22.69
CA LYS A 146 0.13 -1.43 -22.73
C LYS A 146 0.17 0.07 -23.07
N GLY A 147 0.83 0.85 -22.22
CA GLY A 147 0.95 2.31 -22.35
C GLY A 147 -0.15 3.11 -21.64
N LYS A 148 -1.20 2.46 -21.14
CA LYS A 148 -2.28 3.08 -20.35
C LYS A 148 -2.25 2.70 -18.88
N GLU A 149 -1.27 1.91 -18.45
CA GLU A 149 -1.10 1.52 -17.05
C GLU A 149 -0.82 2.77 -16.20
N VAL A 150 -1.31 2.82 -14.95
CA VAL A 150 -0.96 3.91 -14.01
C VAL A 150 0.56 3.99 -13.87
N ILE A 151 1.15 2.83 -13.57
CA ILE A 151 2.57 2.59 -13.40
C ILE A 151 2.88 1.18 -13.90
N LYS A 152 4.02 1.01 -14.60
CA LYS A 152 4.35 -0.25 -15.28
C LYS A 152 5.03 -1.27 -14.39
N THR A 153 5.88 -0.80 -13.49
CA THR A 153 6.67 -1.64 -12.60
C THR A 153 6.61 -1.07 -11.20
N VAL A 154 6.49 -1.91 -10.18
CA VAL A 154 6.44 -1.46 -8.78
C VAL A 154 7.23 -2.38 -7.87
N THR A 155 7.65 -1.85 -6.72
CA THR A 155 8.03 -2.64 -5.55
C THR A 155 6.88 -2.66 -4.54
N CYS A 156 6.97 -3.49 -3.49
CA CYS A 156 5.89 -3.60 -2.50
C CYS A 156 5.61 -2.29 -1.75
N SER A 157 6.66 -1.55 -1.36
CA SER A 157 6.54 -0.24 -0.74
C SER A 157 6.08 0.83 -1.74
N GLU A 158 6.63 0.86 -2.96
CA GLU A 158 6.24 1.83 -4.00
C GLU A 158 4.75 1.74 -4.29
N ALA A 159 4.21 0.53 -4.45
CA ALA A 159 2.80 0.33 -4.76
C ALA A 159 1.88 0.90 -3.68
N VAL A 160 2.18 0.65 -2.40
CA VAL A 160 1.40 1.20 -1.28
C VAL A 160 1.52 2.72 -1.21
N ILE A 161 2.73 3.27 -1.36
CA ILE A 161 2.98 4.72 -1.33
C ILE A 161 2.19 5.42 -2.44
N ILE A 162 2.31 4.94 -3.68
CA ILE A 162 1.61 5.53 -4.83
C ILE A 162 0.10 5.38 -4.70
N THR A 163 -0.40 4.28 -4.14
CA THR A 163 -1.84 4.10 -3.88
C THR A 163 -2.36 5.23 -2.98
N TYR A 164 -1.69 5.48 -1.85
CA TYR A 164 -2.05 6.59 -0.96
C TYR A 164 -1.89 7.97 -1.61
N GLN A 165 -0.78 8.22 -2.32
CA GLN A 165 -0.52 9.53 -2.94
C GLN A 165 -1.49 9.89 -4.08
N LEU A 166 -2.08 8.88 -4.73
CA LEU A 166 -3.11 9.09 -5.75
C LEU A 166 -4.49 9.30 -5.14
N THR A 167 -4.81 8.62 -4.03
CA THR A 167 -6.08 8.80 -3.32
C THR A 167 -6.15 10.11 -2.53
N PHE A 168 -5.03 10.53 -1.94
CA PHE A 168 -4.96 11.72 -1.08
C PHE A 168 -4.19 12.86 -1.77
N PRO A 169 -4.73 14.09 -1.82
CA PRO A 169 -4.01 15.28 -2.28
C PRO A 169 -2.73 15.56 -1.48
N LEU A 170 -1.76 16.25 -2.10
CA LEU A 170 -0.43 16.57 -1.53
C LEU A 170 -0.42 17.29 -0.17
N ARG A 171 -1.54 17.86 0.26
CA ARG A 171 -1.67 18.62 1.52
C ARG A 171 -2.52 17.92 2.57
N GLU A 172 -3.10 16.76 2.25
CA GLU A 172 -3.95 16.01 3.16
C GLU A 172 -3.10 15.15 4.08
N LYS A 173 -2.28 15.81 4.91
CA LYS A 173 -1.56 15.12 5.98
C LYS A 173 -2.56 14.68 7.06
N PRO A 174 -2.36 13.51 7.67
CA PRO A 174 -1.24 12.59 7.49
C PRO A 174 -1.51 11.44 6.50
N PHE A 175 -2.61 11.50 5.74
CA PHE A 175 -2.97 10.46 4.77
C PHE A 175 -2.04 10.45 3.55
N PHE A 176 -1.58 11.62 3.10
CA PHE A 176 -0.56 11.71 2.07
C PHE A 176 0.80 11.21 2.60
N ILE A 177 1.26 10.08 2.07
CA ILE A 177 2.58 9.53 2.41
C ILE A 177 3.66 10.38 1.75
N GLY A 178 4.43 11.10 2.59
CA GLY A 178 5.46 12.04 2.17
C GLY A 178 6.79 11.40 1.78
N LEU A 179 6.77 10.23 1.14
CA LEU A 179 7.95 9.50 0.68
C LEU A 179 8.00 9.43 -0.84
N ASP A 180 9.20 9.39 -1.38
CA ASP A 180 9.44 8.98 -2.76
C ASP A 180 9.37 7.46 -2.89
N GLY A 181 8.23 6.95 -3.40
CA GLY A 181 8.01 5.52 -3.58
C GLY A 181 9.09 4.82 -4.41
N ALA A 182 9.75 5.53 -5.35
CA ALA A 182 10.79 4.95 -6.19
C ALA A 182 12.12 4.68 -5.44
N HIS A 183 12.28 5.25 -4.24
CA HIS A 183 13.48 5.15 -3.41
C HIS A 183 13.16 4.86 -1.93
N ALA A 184 11.96 4.35 -1.65
CA ALA A 184 11.53 4.01 -0.30
C ALA A 184 11.53 2.48 -0.10
N MET A 185 12.41 1.99 0.77
CA MET A 185 12.40 0.59 1.20
C MET A 185 11.19 0.32 2.11
N PRO A 186 10.76 -0.94 2.28
CA PRO A 186 9.71 -1.31 3.25
C PRO A 186 10.00 -0.80 4.66
N GLY A 187 11.26 -0.90 5.11
CA GLY A 187 11.70 -0.33 6.40
C GLY A 187 11.55 1.20 6.46
N THR A 188 11.84 1.91 5.37
CA THR A 188 11.66 3.36 5.28
C THR A 188 10.20 3.76 5.44
N LEU A 189 9.27 3.03 4.78
CA LEU A 189 7.84 3.30 4.94
C LEU A 189 7.37 2.99 6.37
N ARG A 190 7.81 1.88 6.96
CA ARG A 190 7.54 1.57 8.38
C ARG A 190 7.98 2.70 9.30
N ASP A 191 9.19 3.22 9.11
CA ASP A 191 9.75 4.28 9.97
C ASP A 191 9.01 5.60 9.80
N TRP A 192 8.62 5.93 8.56
CA TRP A 192 7.74 7.07 8.28
C TRP A 192 6.37 6.94 8.96
N LEU A 193 5.76 5.75 8.88
CA LEU A 193 4.46 5.47 9.51
C LEU A 193 4.54 5.59 11.04
N ARG A 194 5.62 5.08 11.65
CA ARG A 194 5.89 5.23 13.10
C ARG A 194 6.06 6.68 13.54
N ALA A 195 6.66 7.51 12.68
CA ALA A 195 6.85 8.93 12.95
C ALA A 195 5.61 9.79 12.60
N SER A 196 4.60 9.19 11.97
CA SER A 196 3.38 9.87 11.53
C SER A 196 2.25 9.70 12.56
N PRO A 197 1.20 10.54 12.52
CA PRO A 197 -0.01 10.38 13.35
C PRO A 197 -0.87 9.14 13.03
N TRP A 198 -0.28 8.09 12.45
CA TRP A 198 -0.94 6.81 12.20
C TRP A 198 -0.88 5.96 13.47
N THR A 199 -1.94 5.22 13.74
CA THR A 199 -2.01 4.39 14.95
C THR A 199 -1.33 3.06 14.70
N LEU A 200 -0.36 2.67 15.54
CA LEU A 200 0.12 1.30 15.58
C LEU A 200 -0.93 0.45 16.29
N VAL A 201 -1.47 -0.54 15.59
CA VAL A 201 -2.58 -1.39 16.06
C VAL A 201 -2.07 -2.64 16.79
N THR A 202 -0.85 -3.09 16.49
CA THR A 202 -0.20 -4.30 17.02
C THR A 202 1.29 -4.07 17.28
#